data_AF-A0A919L8Z1-F1
#
_entry.id   AF-A0A919L8Z1-F1
#
_cell.length_a   1.000
_cell.length_b   1.000
_cell.length_c   1.000
_cell.angle_alpha   90.00
_cell.angle_beta   90.00
_cell.angle_gamma   90.00
#
_symmetry.space_group_name_H-M   'P 1'
#
loop_
_entity.id
_entity.type
_entity.pdbx_description
1 polymer ?
#
loop_
_entity_poly.entity_id
_entity_poly.type
_entity_poly.pdbx_seq_one_letter_code
_entity_poly.pdbx_strand_id
1 'polypeptide(L)' 'MCQSEPTIYGMTLDLAMEIEDGVPDCCYGPMDGKPVDAHGHREYECGDCSTIVEVDDLGLVWDIREKART' A
#
# COMPACT_ATOMS: atom_id res chain seq x y z
N MET A 1 18.13 7.32 -1.76
CA MET A 1 17.10 6.97 -2.75
C MET A 1 16.09 6.14 -1.99
N CYS A 2 14.81 6.54 -1.98
CA CYS A 2 13.78 5.70 -1.36
C CYS A 2 13.69 4.38 -2.12
N GLN A 3 13.63 3.25 -1.39
CA GLN A 3 13.20 1.97 -1.98
C GLN A 3 11.69 2.05 -2.20
N SER A 4 11.26 1.91 -3.45
CA SER A 4 9.85 1.90 -3.87
C SER A 4 9.11 0.61 -3.49
N GLU A 5 9.70 -0.23 -2.63
CA GLU A 5 9.12 -1.49 -2.19
C GLU A 5 8.42 -1.25 -0.84
N PRO A 6 7.08 -1.23 -0.80
CA PRO A 6 6.35 -1.09 0.44
C PRO A 6 6.57 -2.33 1.33
N THR A 7 6.47 -2.13 2.63
CA THR A 7 6.69 -3.17 3.64
C THR A 7 5.55 -3.20 4.65
N ILE A 8 5.34 -4.34 5.29
CA ILE A 8 4.42 -4.50 6.42
C ILE A 8 5.05 -5.45 7.42
N TYR A 9 5.01 -5.09 8.70
CA TYR A 9 5.64 -5.89 9.76
C TYR A 9 7.12 -6.24 9.51
N GLY A 10 7.85 -5.36 8.81
CA GLY A 10 9.27 -5.54 8.46
C GLY A 10 9.54 -6.48 7.27
N MET A 11 8.50 -6.89 6.53
CA MET A 11 8.61 -7.71 5.32
C MET A 11 8.16 -6.91 4.10
N THR A 12 8.81 -7.10 2.95
CA THR A 12 8.35 -6.54 1.67
C THR A 12 6.96 -7.07 1.34
N LEU A 13 6.04 -6.16 1.01
CA LEU A 13 4.71 -6.50 0.54
C LEU A 13 4.79 -7.25 -0.78
N ASP A 14 3.94 -8.25 -0.95
CA ASP A 14 3.74 -8.96 -2.21
C ASP A 14 2.23 -9.13 -2.45
N LEU A 15 1.86 -9.41 -3.70
CA LEU A 15 0.48 -9.68 -4.07
C LEU A 15 -0.05 -10.89 -3.30
N ALA A 16 -1.34 -10.85 -2.96
CA ALA A 16 -2.03 -11.86 -2.14
C ALA A 16 -1.46 -12.03 -0.71
N MET A 17 -0.63 -11.11 -0.24
CA MET A 17 -0.28 -11.03 1.18
C MET A 17 -1.45 -10.43 1.96
N GLU A 18 -1.81 -11.05 3.09
CA GLU A 18 -2.83 -10.54 3.99
C GLU A 18 -2.19 -9.54 4.97
N ILE A 19 -2.78 -8.35 5.07
CA ILE A 19 -2.34 -7.31 5.99
C ILE A 19 -3.42 -6.93 7.01
N GLU A 20 -4.62 -7.53 6.96
CA GLU A 20 -5.78 -7.27 7.83
C GLU A 20 -6.02 -5.77 8.10
N ASP A 21 -5.49 -5.25 9.20
CA ASP A 21 -5.60 -3.86 9.67
C ASP A 21 -4.25 -3.09 9.69
N GLY A 22 -3.21 -3.71 9.16
CA GLY A 22 -1.89 -3.14 9.02
C GLY A 22 -1.85 -1.97 8.04
N VAL A 23 -1.10 -0.93 8.40
CA VAL A 23 -0.76 0.17 7.50
C VAL A 23 0.62 -0.11 6.94
N PRO A 24 0.79 -0.27 5.61
CA PRO A 24 2.09 -0.47 5.01
C PRO A 24 3.03 0.72 5.24
N ASP A 25 4.31 0.44 5.41
CA ASP A 25 5.38 1.43 5.44
C ASP A 25 6.03 1.54 4.05
N CYS A 26 6.35 2.76 3.62
CA CYS A 26 7.11 2.99 2.40
C CYS A 26 8.03 4.20 2.57
N CYS A 27 9.23 4.14 1.98
CA CYS A 27 10.30 5.12 2.14
C CYS A 27 10.72 5.35 3.61
N TYR A 28 10.06 6.27 4.29
CA TYR A 28 10.47 6.82 5.58
C TYR A 28 9.40 6.66 6.68
N GLY A 29 8.28 5.98 6.38
CA GLY A 29 7.24 5.75 7.36
C GLY A 29 5.95 5.17 6.79
N PRO A 30 4.86 5.22 7.57
CA PRO A 30 3.58 4.66 7.19
C PRO A 30 2.99 5.42 5.99
N MET A 31 2.39 4.67 5.07
CA MET A 31 1.68 5.21 3.92
C MET A 31 0.35 5.83 4.35
N ASP A 32 -0.13 6.80 3.57
CA ASP A 32 -1.40 7.46 3.82
C ASP A 32 -2.57 6.60 3.32
N GLY A 33 -3.43 6.14 4.23
CA GLY A 33 -4.62 5.37 3.91
C GLY A 33 -5.77 6.26 3.42
N LYS A 34 -6.34 5.93 2.26
CA LYS A 34 -7.54 6.58 1.73
C LYS A 34 -8.82 5.96 2.30
N PRO A 35 -9.96 6.67 2.21
CA PRO A 35 -11.25 6.09 2.51
C PRO A 35 -11.51 4.84 1.68
N VAL A 36 -12.21 3.88 2.27
CA VAL A 36 -12.66 2.66 1.59
C VAL A 36 -13.61 3.04 0.44
N ASP A 37 -13.41 2.42 -0.72
CA ASP A 37 -14.19 2.68 -1.92
C ASP A 37 -15.56 1.94 -1.91
N ALA A 38 -16.32 2.04 -3.01
CA ALA A 38 -17.63 1.40 -3.13
C ALA A 38 -17.58 -0.14 -3.22
N HIS A 39 -16.41 -0.72 -3.53
CA HIS A 39 -16.18 -2.16 -3.60
C HIS A 39 -15.60 -2.71 -2.29
N GLY A 40 -15.34 -1.85 -1.30
CA GLY A 40 -14.74 -2.26 -0.03
C GLY A 40 -13.21 -2.23 -0.05
N HIS A 41 -12.59 -1.76 -1.13
CA HIS A 41 -11.14 -1.69 -1.25
C HIS A 41 -10.58 -0.45 -0.55
N ARG A 42 -9.37 -0.57 0.01
CA ARG A 42 -8.61 0.52 0.60
C ARG A 42 -7.30 0.71 -0.14
N GLU A 43 -7.00 1.96 -0.50
CA GLU A 43 -5.70 2.33 -1.06
C GLU A 43 -4.81 2.97 0.01
N TYR A 44 -3.54 2.59 0.02
CA TYR A 44 -2.46 3.29 0.73
C TYR A 44 -1.54 3.95 -0.29
N GLU A 45 -1.23 5.24 -0.13
CA GLU A 45 -0.35 5.98 -1.03
C GLU A 45 0.90 6.47 -0.28
N CYS A 46 2.07 6.21 -0.85
CA CYS A 46 3.32 6.75 -0.34
C CYS A 46 3.50 8.19 -0.86
N GLY A 47 3.58 9.15 0.05
CA GLY A 47 3.75 10.57 -0.31
C GLY A 47 5.08 10.90 -1.01
N ASP A 48 6.12 10.08 -0.84
CA ASP A 48 7.46 10.35 -1.37
C ASP A 48 7.70 9.78 -2.78
N CYS A 49 7.33 8.52 -3.01
CA CYS A 49 7.56 7.82 -4.29
C CYS A 49 6.28 7.55 -5.08
N SER A 50 5.11 7.96 -4.58
CA SER A 50 3.81 7.76 -5.24
C SER A 50 3.45 6.29 -5.52
N THR A 51 4.07 5.36 -4.77
CA THR A 51 3.66 3.95 -4.74
C THR A 51 2.29 3.84 -4.08
N ILE A 52 1.42 3.01 -4.64
CA ILE A 52 0.08 2.71 -4.17
C ILE A 52 -0.01 1.22 -3.90
N VAL A 53 -0.53 0.89 -2.72
CA VAL A 53 -0.91 -0.47 -2.35
C VAL A 53 -2.44 -0.48 -2.24
N GLU A 54 -3.09 -1.36 -3.00
CA GLU A 54 -4.53 -1.57 -2.93
C GLU A 54 -4.80 -2.87 -2.18
N VAL A 55 -5.73 -2.79 -1.24
CA VAL A 55 -6.11 -3.89 -0.37
C VAL A 55 -7.62 -4.10 -0.49
N ASP A 56 -8.05 -5.34 -0.66
CA ASP A 56 -9.48 -5.67 -0.76
C ASP A 56 -10.21 -5.58 0.59
N ASP A 57 -11.50 -5.90 0.58
CA ASP A 57 -12.37 -5.85 1.75
C ASP A 57 -12.04 -6.92 2.82
N LEU A 58 -11.18 -7.89 2.48
CA LEU A 58 -10.68 -8.93 3.39
C LEU A 58 -9.28 -8.63 3.93
N GLY A 59 -8.68 -7.50 3.55
CA GLY A 59 -7.32 -7.17 3.98
C GLY A 59 -6.23 -7.80 3.11
N LEU A 60 -6.56 -8.32 1.92
CA LEU A 60 -5.62 -8.93 0.99
C LEU A 60 -5.03 -7.89 0.04
N VAL A 61 -3.71 -7.90 -0.15
CA VAL A 61 -3.04 -7.05 -1.14
C VAL A 61 -3.44 -7.49 -2.54
N TRP A 62 -4.21 -6.62 -3.20
CA TRP A 62 -4.75 -6.84 -4.54
C TRP A 62 -3.85 -6.27 -5.63
N ASP A 63 -3.23 -5.11 -5.39
CA ASP A 63 -2.38 -4.44 -6.37
C ASP A 63 -1.26 -3.61 -5.71
N ILE A 64 -0.11 -3.50 -6.38
CA ILE A 64 1.01 -2.65 -5.99
C ILE A 64 1.52 -1.93 -7.25
N ARG A 65 1.37 -0.61 -7.30
CA ARG A 65 1.67 0.20 -8.49
C ARG A 65 2.33 1.53 -8.15
N GLU A 66 3.13 2.07 -9.06
CA GLU A 66 3.64 3.44 -8.98
C GLU A 66 2.79 4.35 -9.89
N LYS A 67 2.24 5.45 -9.35
CA LYS A 67 1.64 6.47 -10.21
C LYS A 67 2.75 7.12 -11.04
N ALA A 68 2.63 7.07 -12.36
CA ALA A 68 3.47 7.90 -13.23
C ALA A 68 3.26 9.37 -12.85
N ARG A 69 4.31 10.05 -12.35
CA ARG A 69 4.30 11.52 -12.18
C ARG A 69 4.14 12.16 -13.55
N THR A 70 2.93 12.62 -13.86
CA THR A 70 2.66 13.62 -14.92
C THR A 70 3.14 15.00 -14.51
#